data_AF-A0A9X1P6U3-F1
#
_entry.id   AF-A0A9X1P6U3-F1
#
_cell.length_a   1.000
_cell.length_b   1.000
_cell.length_c   1.000
_cell.angle_alpha   90.00
_cell.angle_beta   90.00
_cell.angle_gamma   90.00
#
_symmetry.space_group_name_H-M   'P 1'
#
loop_
_entity.id
_entity.type
_entity.pdbx_description
1 polymer ?
#
loop_
_entity_poly.entity_id
_entity_poly.type
_entity_poly.pdbx_seq_one_letter_code
_entity_poly.pdbx_strand_id
1 'polypeptide(L)'
;MKYSKVDINDNGLPLHEIYLEHGIIIGNLVRADSVNLARKTLTFSKYRSQFILEKTGKTPSLIGPYIHYAQGILNQEALSKTKTSLGRVLLVFPTHSIGAVAAEYDKNQFCLEIEKRKAGYDTVLVCMYWKDAQNGDHDYYQKMGYKLTTAGHRDDLYFLDRLKSIILLADMVISNSTGTHIGYSLFLGKPNYLFKQDVALVSKSQSGDILLRNHYQTEVTNTKSKDNQLLYDTFDVFEEKITSDQYELAKHIWGFDCVRTPEELKSILLN
;
A
#
# COMPACT_ATOMS: atom_id res chain seq x y z
N MET A 1 -6.15 1.46 -28.13
CA MET A 1 -6.85 1.70 -26.85
C MET A 1 -6.54 3.15 -26.46
N LYS A 2 -7.51 4.07 -26.54
CA LYS A 2 -7.30 5.50 -26.27
C LYS A 2 -7.49 5.75 -24.78
N TYR A 3 -6.41 5.82 -24.01
CA TYR A 3 -6.46 6.54 -22.74
C TYR A 3 -6.54 8.04 -23.10
N SER A 4 -7.60 8.72 -22.67
CA SER A 4 -7.69 10.19 -22.69
C SER A 4 -7.71 10.93 -24.05
N LYS A 5 -7.80 10.24 -25.20
CA LYS A 5 -7.70 10.85 -26.55
C LYS A 5 -6.38 11.58 -26.84
N VAL A 6 -5.34 11.30 -26.06
CA VAL A 6 -4.01 11.87 -26.22
C VAL A 6 -3.18 10.95 -27.12
N ASP A 7 -2.61 11.48 -28.21
CA ASP A 7 -1.61 10.75 -29.00
C ASP A 7 -0.28 10.84 -28.25
N ILE A 8 0.17 9.74 -27.67
CA ILE A 8 1.42 9.70 -26.89
C ILE A 8 2.68 10.04 -27.70
N ASN A 9 2.57 10.12 -29.03
CA ASN A 9 3.64 10.54 -29.93
C ASN A 9 3.54 12.04 -30.32
N ASP A 10 2.56 12.78 -29.79
CA ASP A 10 2.44 14.21 -30.01
C ASP A 10 3.56 14.96 -29.26
N ASN A 11 4.51 15.48 -30.02
CA ASN A 11 5.65 16.27 -29.54
C ASN A 11 5.23 17.60 -28.86
N GLY A 12 3.97 18.02 -28.99
CA GLY A 12 3.38 19.19 -28.34
C GLY A 12 2.76 18.89 -26.97
N LEU A 13 2.72 17.63 -26.53
CA LEU A 13 2.26 17.31 -25.19
C LEU A 13 3.25 17.86 -24.16
N PRO A 14 2.77 18.53 -23.09
CA PRO A 14 3.63 18.81 -21.96
C PRO A 14 4.10 17.48 -21.40
N LEU A 15 5.39 17.15 -21.61
CA LEU A 15 6.02 16.01 -20.98
C LEU A 15 5.73 16.12 -19.49
N HIS A 16 5.07 15.11 -18.92
CA HIS A 16 5.02 15.01 -17.48
C HIS A 16 6.46 14.88 -17.01
N GLU A 17 6.98 15.88 -16.28
CA GLU A 17 8.41 15.87 -15.94
C GLU A 17 8.78 14.62 -15.13
N ILE A 18 7.88 14.22 -14.22
CA ILE A 18 8.07 13.09 -13.32
C ILE A 18 6.77 12.28 -13.21
N TYR A 19 6.90 10.96 -13.38
CA TYR A 19 5.90 9.98 -12.96
C TYR A 19 6.42 9.23 -11.73
N LEU A 20 5.62 9.18 -10.68
CA LEU A 20 5.86 8.39 -9.47
C LEU A 20 4.81 7.28 -9.44
N GLU A 21 5.22 6.02 -9.28
CA GLU A 21 4.24 4.96 -9.04
C GLU A 21 3.40 5.30 -7.79
N HIS A 22 2.08 5.16 -7.85
CA HIS A 22 1.20 5.63 -6.77
C HIS A 22 1.44 4.91 -5.43
N GLY A 23 1.73 3.62 -5.49
CA GLY A 23 2.04 2.73 -4.38
C GLY A 23 2.71 1.48 -4.94
N ILE A 24 3.02 0.51 -4.09
CA ILE A 24 3.64 -0.72 -4.59
C ILE A 24 2.66 -1.45 -5.51
N ILE A 25 3.15 -1.83 -6.69
CA ILE A 25 2.41 -2.71 -7.59
C ILE A 25 3.04 -4.09 -7.47
N ILE A 26 2.34 -5.00 -6.79
CA ILE A 26 2.74 -6.41 -6.70
C ILE A 26 2.44 -7.09 -8.04
N GLY A 27 3.46 -7.72 -8.59
CA GLY A 27 3.48 -8.31 -9.92
C GLY A 27 4.03 -7.37 -10.99
N ASN A 28 3.80 -7.72 -12.25
CA ASN A 28 4.36 -7.09 -13.44
C ASN A 28 3.45 -6.02 -14.09
N LEU A 29 2.39 -5.58 -13.43
CA LEU A 29 1.54 -4.52 -13.98
C LEU A 29 2.35 -3.21 -14.04
N VAL A 30 2.38 -2.58 -15.22
CA VAL A 30 3.09 -1.31 -15.46
C VAL A 30 2.15 -0.38 -16.22
N ARG A 31 2.00 0.86 -15.74
CA ARG A 31 1.32 1.95 -16.47
C ARG A 31 2.26 2.51 -17.54
N ALA A 32 2.47 1.71 -18.59
CA ALA A 32 3.45 1.99 -19.64
C ALA A 32 3.18 3.33 -20.35
N ASP A 33 1.91 3.71 -20.48
CA ASP A 33 1.48 5.02 -20.98
C ASP A 33 2.07 6.18 -20.16
N SER A 34 1.91 6.12 -18.83
CA SER A 34 2.38 7.14 -17.90
C SER A 34 3.92 7.19 -17.86
N VAL A 35 4.55 6.02 -17.84
CA VAL A 35 6.02 5.90 -17.87
C VAL A 35 6.61 6.45 -19.18
N ASN A 36 5.99 6.15 -20.32
CA ASN A 36 6.47 6.61 -21.63
C ASN A 36 6.30 8.12 -21.83
N LEU A 37 5.21 8.69 -21.33
CA LEU A 37 4.98 10.14 -21.35
C LEU A 37 5.91 10.90 -20.39
N ALA A 38 6.36 10.27 -19.31
CA ALA A 38 7.17 10.95 -18.32
C ALA A 38 8.65 11.07 -18.72
N ARG A 39 9.27 12.23 -18.46
CA ARG A 39 10.72 12.38 -18.64
C ARG A 39 11.49 11.53 -17.63
N LYS A 40 11.02 11.48 -16.38
CA LYS A 40 11.58 10.65 -15.31
C LYS A 40 10.51 9.77 -14.69
N THR A 41 10.88 8.55 -14.32
CA THR A 41 10.02 7.64 -13.57
C THR A 41 10.69 7.28 -12.25
N LEU A 42 9.99 7.41 -11.13
CA LEU A 42 10.45 7.04 -9.80
C LEU A 42 9.66 5.82 -9.30
N THR A 43 10.35 4.86 -8.69
CA THR A 43 9.77 3.63 -8.12
C THR A 43 10.49 3.20 -6.83
N PHE A 44 10.00 2.13 -6.21
CA PHE A 44 10.46 1.60 -4.93
C PHE A 44 11.82 0.91 -5.03
N SER A 45 11.95 -0.09 -5.90
CA SER A 45 13.00 -1.11 -5.76
C SER A 45 13.44 -1.68 -7.11
N LYS A 46 14.51 -2.48 -7.08
CA LYS A 46 14.97 -3.25 -8.25
C LYS A 46 13.88 -4.20 -8.77
N TYR A 47 13.09 -4.79 -7.87
CA TYR A 47 11.95 -5.64 -8.22
C TYR A 47 10.97 -4.92 -9.16
N ARG A 48 10.57 -3.69 -8.85
CA ARG A 48 9.72 -2.88 -9.73
C ARG A 48 10.44 -2.40 -10.99
N SER A 49 11.71 -2.01 -10.84
CA SER A 49 12.55 -1.53 -11.94
C SER A 49 12.61 -2.51 -13.10
N GLN A 50 12.75 -3.81 -12.80
CA GLN A 50 12.79 -4.86 -13.80
C GLN A 50 11.54 -4.85 -14.69
N PHE A 51 10.35 -4.87 -14.09
CA PHE A 51 9.10 -4.88 -14.87
C PHE A 51 8.91 -3.61 -15.69
N ILE A 52 9.29 -2.45 -15.14
CA ILE A 52 9.20 -1.16 -15.85
C ILE A 52 10.14 -1.17 -17.05
N LEU A 53 11.39 -1.60 -16.87
CA LEU A 53 12.39 -1.70 -17.93
C LEU A 53 11.94 -2.67 -19.03
N GLU A 54 11.51 -3.88 -18.67
CA GLU A 54 11.04 -4.89 -19.62
C GLU A 54 9.85 -4.40 -20.45
N LYS A 55 8.91 -3.66 -19.83
CA LYS A 55 7.68 -3.22 -20.50
C LYS A 55 7.85 -1.94 -21.33
N THR A 56 8.79 -1.07 -20.96
CA THR A 56 8.87 0.30 -21.52
C THR A 56 10.23 0.67 -22.10
N GLY A 57 11.28 -0.11 -21.82
CA GLY A 57 12.66 0.23 -22.16
C GLY A 57 13.25 1.37 -21.32
N LYS A 58 12.49 1.97 -20.39
CA LYS A 58 12.98 3.04 -19.51
C LYS A 58 13.46 2.48 -18.18
N THR A 59 14.60 2.99 -17.72
CA THR A 59 15.14 2.71 -16.38
C THR A 59 14.61 3.74 -15.38
N PRO A 60 13.81 3.33 -14.37
CA PRO A 60 13.33 4.24 -13.34
C PRO A 60 14.38 4.51 -12.27
N SER A 61 14.28 5.66 -11.61
CA SER A 61 15.04 5.98 -10.40
C SER A 61 14.43 5.27 -9.19
N LEU A 62 15.27 4.55 -8.44
CA LEU A 62 14.84 3.82 -7.24
C LEU A 62 14.98 4.72 -6.02
N ILE A 63 13.91 4.84 -5.23
CA ILE A 63 13.88 5.72 -4.06
C ILE A 63 13.38 5.03 -2.78
N GLY A 64 13.08 3.73 -2.83
CA GLY A 64 12.61 2.98 -1.66
C GLY A 64 11.17 3.32 -1.25
N PRO A 65 10.76 2.95 -0.02
CA PRO A 65 9.40 3.14 0.45
C PRO A 65 9.11 4.62 0.75
N TYR A 66 8.05 5.17 0.15
CA TYR A 66 7.75 6.61 0.26
C TYR A 66 7.47 7.09 1.69
N ILE A 67 7.07 6.19 2.60
CA ILE A 67 6.88 6.50 4.02
C ILE A 67 8.16 7.00 4.71
N HIS A 68 9.33 6.70 4.13
CA HIS A 68 10.60 7.27 4.60
C HIS A 68 10.58 8.80 4.55
N TYR A 69 10.07 9.36 3.45
CA TYR A 69 10.08 10.80 3.18
C TYR A 69 8.96 11.59 3.88
N ALA A 70 8.00 10.90 4.50
CA ALA A 70 6.96 11.51 5.34
C ALA A 70 7.52 11.88 6.73
N GLN A 71 7.09 12.97 7.34
CA GLN A 71 7.52 13.37 8.69
C GLN A 71 6.66 12.73 9.79
N GLY A 72 5.41 12.39 9.46
CA GLY A 72 4.41 12.00 10.45
C GLY A 72 3.65 13.23 10.96
N ILE A 73 2.32 13.15 11.03
CA ILE A 73 1.49 14.29 11.45
C ILE A 73 1.54 14.54 12.98
N LEU A 74 1.75 13.48 13.75
CA LEU A 74 1.93 13.55 15.19
C LEU A 74 3.42 13.74 15.49
N ASN A 75 3.76 14.84 16.16
CA ASN A 75 5.08 15.01 16.76
C ASN A 75 5.30 13.99 17.90
N GLN A 76 6.54 13.89 18.41
CA GLN A 76 6.89 12.88 19.42
C GLN A 76 6.04 12.96 20.70
N GLU A 77 5.72 14.17 21.17
CA GLU A 77 4.88 14.36 22.35
C GLU A 77 3.46 13.85 22.12
N ALA A 78 2.82 14.27 21.01
CA ALA A 78 1.48 13.84 20.65
C ALA A 78 1.41 12.34 20.38
N LEU A 79 2.44 11.77 19.74
CA LEU A 79 2.56 10.33 19.50
C LEU A 79 2.64 9.57 20.83
N SER A 80 3.50 10.00 21.75
CA SER A 80 3.66 9.38 23.08
C SER A 80 2.39 9.47 23.94
N LYS A 81 1.74 10.64 23.96
CA LYS A 81 0.47 10.84 24.67
C LYS A 81 -0.63 9.96 24.09
N THR A 82 -0.74 9.91 22.76
CA THR A 82 -1.72 9.07 22.08
C THR A 82 -1.44 7.59 22.35
N LYS A 83 -0.18 7.17 22.25
CA LYS A 83 0.23 5.79 22.53
C LYS A 83 -0.09 5.37 23.96
N THR A 84 0.20 6.22 24.94
CA THR A 84 -0.17 6.00 26.36
C THR A 84 -1.68 5.83 26.52
N SER A 85 -2.49 6.65 25.84
CA SER A 85 -3.95 6.54 25.90
C SER A 85 -4.52 5.30 25.23
N LEU A 86 -3.84 4.76 24.21
CA LEU A 86 -4.28 3.57 23.47
C LEU A 86 -3.74 2.27 24.07
N GLY A 87 -2.64 2.33 24.82
CA GLY A 87 -1.92 1.15 25.31
C GLY A 87 -1.26 0.37 24.18
N ARG A 88 -1.27 -0.96 24.28
CA ARG A 88 -0.83 -1.86 23.22
C ARG A 88 -1.85 -1.87 22.08
N VAL A 89 -1.39 -1.65 20.84
CA VAL A 89 -2.23 -1.45 19.66
C VAL A 89 -2.02 -2.57 18.66
N LEU A 90 -3.09 -3.30 18.36
CA LEU A 90 -3.24 -4.12 17.16
C LEU A 90 -3.86 -3.25 16.05
N LEU A 91 -3.04 -2.86 15.08
CA LEU A 91 -3.48 -2.05 13.94
C LEU A 91 -4.01 -2.95 12.83
N VAL A 92 -5.23 -2.70 12.39
CA VAL A 92 -5.92 -3.47 11.36
C VAL A 92 -6.03 -2.66 10.08
N PHE A 93 -5.56 -3.22 8.96
CA PHE A 93 -5.82 -2.71 7.61
C PHE A 93 -6.73 -3.70 6.87
N PRO A 94 -8.04 -3.45 6.82
CA PRO A 94 -8.93 -4.22 5.95
C PRO A 94 -8.65 -3.93 4.48
N THR A 95 -8.87 -4.94 3.64
CA THR A 95 -8.84 -4.78 2.18
C THR A 95 -9.86 -3.73 1.77
N HIS A 96 -9.48 -2.86 0.85
CA HIS A 96 -10.30 -1.71 0.48
C HIS A 96 -10.65 -1.68 -1.01
N SER A 97 -11.67 -0.89 -1.33
CA SER A 97 -12.09 -0.64 -2.72
C SER A 97 -11.03 0.10 -3.54
N ILE A 98 -11.07 -0.06 -4.87
CA ILE A 98 -10.18 0.62 -5.81
C ILE A 98 -11.01 1.39 -6.84
N GLY A 99 -11.06 2.71 -6.71
CA GLY A 99 -11.82 3.55 -7.64
C GLY A 99 -13.30 3.16 -7.65
N ALA A 100 -13.78 2.57 -8.75
CA ALA A 100 -15.16 2.11 -8.91
C ALA A 100 -15.35 0.59 -8.71
N VAL A 101 -14.33 -0.10 -8.20
CA VAL A 101 -14.32 -1.52 -7.89
C VAL A 101 -14.42 -1.70 -6.37
N ALA A 102 -15.44 -2.42 -5.91
CA ALA A 102 -15.60 -2.83 -4.52
C ALA A 102 -14.69 -4.03 -4.20
N ALA A 103 -14.25 -4.13 -2.95
CA ALA A 103 -13.62 -5.32 -2.41
C ALA A 103 -14.62 -6.06 -1.53
N GLU A 104 -14.99 -7.27 -1.92
CA GLU A 104 -15.95 -8.11 -1.20
C GLU A 104 -15.24 -9.30 -0.59
N TYR A 105 -15.42 -9.49 0.72
CA TYR A 105 -14.83 -10.57 1.50
C TYR A 105 -15.69 -10.85 2.73
N ASP A 106 -15.48 -11.99 3.37
CA ASP A 106 -16.17 -12.33 4.61
C ASP A 106 -15.62 -11.49 5.78
N LYS A 107 -16.29 -10.35 6.06
CA LYS A 107 -15.94 -9.47 7.17
C LYS A 107 -16.04 -10.17 8.53
N ASN A 108 -16.94 -11.15 8.67
CA ASN A 108 -17.08 -11.91 9.91
C ASN A 108 -15.86 -12.80 10.13
N GLN A 109 -15.43 -13.54 9.10
CA GLN A 109 -14.22 -14.35 9.16
C GLN A 109 -12.99 -13.51 9.52
N PHE A 110 -12.85 -12.32 8.92
CA PHE A 110 -11.71 -11.46 9.24
C PHE A 110 -11.78 -10.93 10.69
N CYS A 111 -12.96 -10.56 11.18
CA CYS A 111 -13.12 -10.15 12.57
C CYS A 111 -12.89 -11.29 13.55
N LEU A 112 -13.28 -12.53 13.23
CA LEU A 112 -12.95 -13.70 14.05
C LEU A 112 -11.43 -13.88 14.18
N GLU A 113 -10.67 -13.66 13.10
CA GLU A 113 -9.21 -13.70 13.18
C GLU A 113 -8.65 -12.54 14.01
N ILE A 114 -9.18 -11.31 13.86
CA ILE A 114 -8.79 -10.17 14.72
C ILE A 114 -9.05 -10.49 16.20
N GLU A 115 -10.22 -11.02 16.53
CA GLU A 115 -10.60 -11.42 17.89
C GLU A 115 -9.69 -12.50 18.46
N LYS A 116 -9.26 -13.46 17.64
CA LYS A 116 -8.29 -14.48 18.03
C LYS A 116 -6.91 -13.90 18.35
N ARG A 117 -6.50 -12.83 17.65
CA ARG A 117 -5.16 -12.22 17.79
C ARG A 117 -5.09 -11.02 18.72
N LYS A 118 -6.23 -10.44 19.13
CA LYS A 118 -6.24 -9.23 19.98
C LYS A 118 -5.81 -9.48 21.44
N ALA A 119 -5.70 -10.73 21.87
CA ALA A 119 -5.25 -11.04 23.23
C ALA A 119 -3.87 -10.41 23.50
N GLY A 120 -3.75 -9.65 24.59
CA GLY A 120 -2.53 -8.91 24.93
C GLY A 120 -2.42 -7.51 24.31
N TYR A 121 -3.44 -7.04 23.58
CA TYR A 121 -3.56 -5.67 23.11
C TYR A 121 -4.71 -4.94 23.81
N ASP A 122 -4.46 -3.69 24.20
CA ASP A 122 -5.45 -2.83 24.87
C ASP A 122 -6.41 -2.19 23.85
N THR A 123 -5.93 -1.96 22.63
CA THR A 123 -6.70 -1.34 21.55
C THR A 123 -6.57 -2.14 20.25
N VAL A 124 -7.71 -2.44 19.63
CA VAL A 124 -7.80 -2.73 18.19
C VAL A 124 -8.10 -1.42 17.46
N LEU A 125 -7.18 -0.98 16.60
CA LEU A 125 -7.31 0.26 15.82
C LEU A 125 -7.47 -0.11 14.34
N VAL A 126 -8.63 0.16 13.75
CA VAL A 126 -8.92 -0.15 12.33
C VAL A 126 -8.69 1.08 11.47
N CYS A 127 -7.70 1.03 10.58
CA CYS A 127 -7.43 2.09 9.62
C CYS A 127 -8.22 1.85 8.32
N MET A 128 -9.36 2.51 8.20
CA MET A 128 -10.28 2.36 7.07
C MET A 128 -9.88 3.25 5.89
N TYR A 129 -10.07 2.73 4.67
CA TYR A 129 -10.04 3.55 3.47
C TYR A 129 -11.22 4.52 3.46
N TRP A 130 -10.97 5.78 3.11
CA TRP A 130 -11.94 6.87 3.24
C TRP A 130 -13.27 6.57 2.53
N LYS A 131 -13.22 5.97 1.34
CA LYS A 131 -14.41 5.67 0.54
C LYS A 131 -15.26 4.58 1.16
N ASP A 132 -14.63 3.56 1.72
CA ASP A 132 -15.33 2.43 2.35
C ASP A 132 -15.96 2.88 3.67
N ALA A 133 -15.27 3.73 4.42
CA ALA A 133 -15.86 4.43 5.57
C ALA A 133 -17.08 5.27 5.15
N GLN A 134 -16.98 6.07 4.08
CA GLN A 134 -18.11 6.84 3.56
C GLN A 134 -19.30 5.97 3.11
N ASN A 135 -19.03 4.75 2.61
CA ASN A 135 -20.05 3.80 2.22
C ASN A 135 -20.70 3.06 3.41
N GLY A 136 -20.28 3.34 4.64
CA GLY A 136 -20.84 2.74 5.86
C GLY A 136 -20.13 1.45 6.33
N ASP A 137 -19.04 1.03 5.67
CA ASP A 137 -18.35 -0.22 6.05
C ASP A 137 -17.72 -0.15 7.46
N HIS A 138 -17.51 1.06 7.97
CA HIS A 138 -16.99 1.33 9.30
C HIS A 138 -17.94 0.86 10.43
N ASP A 139 -19.25 0.85 10.18
CA ASP A 139 -20.26 0.45 11.18
C ASP A 139 -20.03 -0.97 11.70
N TYR A 140 -19.55 -1.87 10.83
CA TYR A 140 -19.29 -3.25 11.20
C TYR A 140 -18.21 -3.34 12.29
N TYR A 141 -17.09 -2.65 12.08
CA TYR A 141 -15.97 -2.61 13.02
C TYR A 141 -16.30 -1.82 14.29
N GLN A 142 -17.08 -0.74 14.17
CA GLN A 142 -17.54 0.02 15.33
C GLN A 142 -18.44 -0.81 16.26
N LYS A 143 -19.34 -1.63 15.71
CA LYS A 143 -20.20 -2.53 16.49
C LYS A 143 -19.41 -3.60 17.26
N MET A 144 -18.22 -3.97 16.77
CA MET A 144 -17.30 -4.86 17.48
C MET A 144 -16.54 -4.17 18.63
N GLY A 145 -16.73 -2.86 18.82
CA GLY A 145 -16.06 -2.06 19.84
C GLY A 145 -14.65 -1.62 19.47
N TYR A 146 -14.26 -1.73 18.20
CA TYR A 146 -12.93 -1.30 17.75
C TYR A 146 -12.85 0.23 17.61
N LYS A 147 -11.66 0.78 17.84
CA LYS A 147 -11.38 2.18 17.51
C LYS A 147 -11.13 2.29 16.02
N LEU A 148 -11.61 3.37 15.42
CA LEU A 148 -11.50 3.61 13.99
C LEU A 148 -10.58 4.79 13.71
N THR A 149 -9.84 4.71 12.61
CA THR A 149 -9.03 5.81 12.08
C THR A 149 -8.99 5.75 10.55
N THR A 150 -8.44 6.78 9.92
CA THR A 150 -8.20 6.81 8.47
C THR A 150 -6.97 7.65 8.17
N ALA A 151 -6.22 7.29 7.13
CA ALA A 151 -5.14 8.13 6.60
C ALA A 151 -5.67 9.37 5.84
N GLY A 152 -6.98 9.49 5.67
CA GLY A 152 -7.65 10.59 4.98
C GLY A 152 -8.02 10.24 3.54
N HIS A 153 -8.44 11.27 2.79
CA HIS A 153 -8.75 11.12 1.37
C HIS A 153 -7.48 10.75 0.59
N ARG A 154 -7.61 9.97 -0.49
CA ARG A 154 -6.45 9.55 -1.32
C ARG A 154 -5.66 10.72 -1.94
N ASP A 155 -6.33 11.86 -2.10
CA ASP A 155 -5.77 13.10 -2.67
C ASP A 155 -5.39 14.11 -1.57
N ASP A 156 -5.36 13.69 -0.30
CA ASP A 156 -4.96 14.52 0.82
C ASP A 156 -3.42 14.65 0.88
N LEU A 157 -2.92 15.89 0.93
CA LEU A 157 -1.49 16.19 0.97
C LEU A 157 -0.77 15.57 2.17
N TYR A 158 -1.46 15.35 3.28
CA TYR A 158 -0.93 14.75 4.50
C TYR A 158 -1.25 13.25 4.63
N PHE A 159 -1.69 12.58 3.54
CA PHE A 159 -2.04 11.16 3.58
C PHE A 159 -0.91 10.28 4.15
N LEU A 160 0.31 10.42 3.63
CA LEU A 160 1.46 9.65 4.10
C LEU A 160 1.91 10.06 5.50
N ASP A 161 1.78 11.34 5.86
CA ASP A 161 2.11 11.81 7.22
C ASP A 161 1.14 11.22 8.26
N ARG A 162 -0.16 11.16 7.96
CA ARG A 162 -1.14 10.49 8.82
C ARG A 162 -0.86 8.99 8.89
N LEU A 163 -0.64 8.35 7.74
CA LEU A 163 -0.36 6.92 7.69
C LEU A 163 0.89 6.56 8.50
N LYS A 164 1.96 7.37 8.42
CA LYS A 164 3.18 7.16 9.22
C LYS A 164 2.88 7.22 10.70
N SER A 165 2.15 8.24 11.17
CA SER A 165 1.76 8.33 12.58
C SER A 165 0.86 7.16 13.02
N ILE A 166 -0.09 6.73 12.19
CA ILE A 166 -0.96 5.57 12.48
C ILE A 166 -0.13 4.30 12.65
N ILE A 167 0.81 4.02 11.74
CA ILE A 167 1.68 2.85 11.82
C ILE A 167 2.61 2.94 13.05
N LEU A 168 3.15 4.12 13.35
CA LEU A 168 4.03 4.31 14.51
C LEU A 168 3.34 4.02 15.86
N LEU A 169 2.01 4.18 15.94
CA LEU A 169 1.21 3.83 17.12
C LEU A 169 1.07 2.30 17.32
N ALA A 170 1.24 1.50 16.27
CA ALA A 170 1.06 0.05 16.32
C ALA A 170 2.18 -0.66 17.08
N ASP A 171 1.84 -1.75 17.77
CA ASP A 171 2.83 -2.77 18.19
C ASP A 171 2.78 -3.99 17.28
N MET A 172 1.64 -4.23 16.63
CA MET A 172 1.46 -5.27 15.63
C MET A 172 0.47 -4.82 14.57
N VAL A 173 0.69 -5.24 13.33
CA VAL A 173 -0.19 -4.94 12.20
C VAL A 173 -0.81 -6.22 11.66
N ILE A 174 -2.12 -6.20 11.40
CA ILE A 174 -2.85 -7.28 10.75
C ILE A 174 -3.58 -6.75 9.52
N SER A 175 -3.60 -7.52 8.44
CA SER A 175 -4.38 -7.23 7.23
C SER A 175 -4.85 -8.50 6.54
N ASN A 176 -5.85 -8.41 5.65
CA ASN A 176 -6.35 -9.55 4.87
C ASN A 176 -5.98 -9.51 3.37
N SER A 177 -5.21 -8.50 2.95
CA SER A 177 -4.67 -8.39 1.60
C SER A 177 -3.25 -7.88 1.58
N THR A 178 -2.51 -8.25 0.54
CA THR A 178 -1.23 -7.64 0.22
C THR A 178 -1.40 -6.18 -0.18
N GLY A 179 -0.41 -5.35 0.15
CA GLY A 179 -0.44 -3.93 -0.18
C GLY A 179 0.72 -3.16 0.44
N THR A 180 0.80 -1.88 0.11
CA THR A 180 1.92 -1.00 0.49
C THR A 180 2.14 -0.95 2.00
N HIS A 181 1.09 -1.11 2.81
CA HIS A 181 1.14 -1.08 4.26
C HIS A 181 2.09 -2.14 4.85
N ILE A 182 2.28 -3.30 4.20
CA ILE A 182 3.20 -4.34 4.68
C ILE A 182 4.63 -3.80 4.72
N GLY A 183 5.15 -3.36 3.58
CA GLY A 183 6.49 -2.80 3.50
C GLY A 183 6.67 -1.54 4.34
N TYR A 184 5.65 -0.68 4.41
CA TYR A 184 5.72 0.52 5.27
C TYR A 184 5.76 0.16 6.76
N SER A 185 5.02 -0.85 7.19
CA SER A 185 5.03 -1.33 8.58
C SER A 185 6.43 -1.81 8.95
N LEU A 186 7.01 -2.71 8.13
CA LEU A 186 8.33 -3.27 8.39
C LEU A 186 9.44 -2.21 8.33
N PHE A 187 9.36 -1.29 7.37
CA PHE A 187 10.33 -0.20 7.28
C PHE A 187 10.32 0.70 8.53
N LEU A 188 9.16 0.87 9.17
CA LEU A 188 9.00 1.59 10.43
C LEU A 188 9.21 0.71 11.68
N GLY A 189 9.72 -0.51 11.51
CA GLY A 189 10.02 -1.44 12.59
C GLY A 189 8.79 -2.06 13.24
N LYS A 190 7.67 -2.15 12.52
CA LYS A 190 6.41 -2.73 13.00
C LYS A 190 6.19 -4.12 12.41
N PRO A 191 6.03 -5.18 13.23
CA PRO A 191 5.73 -6.52 12.74
C PRO A 191 4.36 -6.55 12.06
N ASN A 192 4.21 -7.47 11.11
CA ASN A 192 3.02 -7.58 10.27
C ASN A 192 2.59 -9.04 10.13
N TYR A 193 1.28 -9.27 10.21
CA TYR A 193 0.61 -10.54 9.95
C TYR A 193 -0.39 -10.36 8.81
N LEU A 194 -0.33 -11.26 7.84
CA LEU A 194 -1.20 -11.26 6.68
C LEU A 194 -2.14 -12.48 6.75
N PHE A 195 -3.39 -12.21 7.11
CA PHE A 195 -4.43 -13.22 7.10
C PHE A 195 -4.83 -13.54 5.66
N LYS A 196 -4.60 -14.78 5.22
CA LYS A 196 -5.00 -15.22 3.90
C LYS A 196 -6.52 -15.39 3.83
N GLN A 197 -7.14 -14.61 2.96
CA GLN A 197 -8.58 -14.62 2.72
C GLN A 197 -8.88 -14.45 1.24
N ASP A 198 -9.96 -15.06 0.77
CA ASP A 198 -10.49 -14.80 -0.56
C ASP A 198 -11.17 -13.43 -0.60
N VAL A 199 -10.66 -12.56 -1.47
CA VAL A 199 -11.24 -11.23 -1.73
C VAL A 199 -11.65 -11.14 -3.20
N ALA A 200 -12.93 -10.88 -3.44
CA ALA A 200 -13.47 -10.64 -4.77
C ALA A 200 -13.43 -9.14 -5.08
N LEU A 201 -12.87 -8.78 -6.25
CA LEU A 201 -12.94 -7.43 -6.77
C LEU A 201 -14.15 -7.32 -7.70
N VAL A 202 -15.17 -6.56 -7.27
CA VAL A 202 -16.45 -6.46 -7.97
C VAL A 202 -16.62 -5.06 -8.53
N SER A 203 -16.76 -4.97 -9.85
CA SER A 203 -17.06 -3.70 -10.51
C SER A 203 -18.54 -3.38 -10.40
N LYS A 204 -18.85 -2.10 -10.13
CA LYS A 204 -20.23 -1.58 -10.14
C LYS A 204 -20.45 -0.56 -11.27
N SER A 205 -19.53 -0.47 -12.23
CA SER A 205 -19.62 0.52 -13.33
C SER A 205 -18.71 0.15 -14.51
N GLN A 206 -18.96 0.75 -15.69
CA GLN A 206 -18.12 0.54 -16.87
C GLN A 206 -16.64 0.90 -16.64
N SER A 207 -16.35 1.94 -15.86
CA SER A 207 -14.96 2.31 -15.52
C SER A 207 -14.32 1.27 -14.59
N GLY A 208 -15.10 0.67 -13.70
CA GLY A 208 -14.68 -0.48 -12.89
C GLY A 208 -14.35 -1.70 -13.74
N ASP A 209 -15.14 -1.99 -14.78
CA ASP A 209 -14.90 -3.14 -15.67
C ASP A 209 -13.58 -2.99 -16.43
N ILE A 210 -13.28 -1.78 -16.89
CA ILE A 210 -12.00 -1.47 -17.57
C ILE A 210 -10.83 -1.64 -16.59
N LEU A 211 -10.97 -1.18 -15.35
CA LEU A 211 -9.95 -1.38 -14.32
C LEU A 211 -9.72 -2.87 -14.09
N LEU A 212 -10.78 -3.67 -13.92
CA LEU A 212 -10.66 -5.11 -13.71
C LEU A 212 -9.99 -5.80 -14.90
N ARG A 213 -10.37 -5.49 -16.14
CA ARG A 213 -9.74 -6.08 -17.33
C ARG A 213 -8.23 -5.86 -17.37
N ASN A 214 -7.76 -4.68 -16.97
CA ASN A 214 -6.33 -4.40 -16.90
C ASN A 214 -5.64 -5.18 -15.77
N HIS A 215 -6.32 -5.33 -14.62
CA HIS A 215 -5.80 -6.11 -13.49
C HIS A 215 -5.85 -7.64 -13.70
N TYR A 216 -6.73 -8.13 -14.56
CA TYR A 216 -6.94 -9.56 -14.85
C TYR A 216 -6.42 -10.02 -16.21
N GLN A 217 -5.53 -9.26 -16.86
CA GLN A 217 -4.78 -9.82 -18.01
C GLN A 217 -4.02 -11.07 -17.53
N THR A 218 -4.04 -12.17 -18.29
CA THR A 218 -3.55 -13.48 -17.82
C THR A 218 -2.11 -13.43 -17.34
N GLU A 219 -1.21 -12.82 -18.11
CA GLU A 219 0.20 -12.64 -17.74
C GLU A 219 0.36 -11.81 -16.47
N VAL A 220 -0.47 -10.78 -16.30
CA VAL A 220 -0.48 -9.93 -15.10
C VAL A 220 -0.95 -10.71 -13.89
N THR A 221 -1.99 -11.52 -14.09
CA THR A 221 -2.60 -12.33 -13.03
C THR A 221 -1.62 -13.39 -12.53
N ASN A 222 -0.88 -14.05 -13.42
CA ASN A 222 0.05 -15.11 -13.02
C ASN A 222 1.20 -14.58 -12.15
N THR A 223 1.88 -13.52 -12.58
CA THR A 223 2.97 -12.93 -11.79
C THR A 223 2.44 -12.35 -10.49
N LYS A 224 1.32 -11.61 -10.53
CA LYS A 224 0.70 -11.05 -9.32
C LYS A 224 0.29 -12.14 -8.33
N SER A 225 -0.32 -13.24 -8.79
CA SER A 225 -0.72 -14.36 -7.94
C SER A 225 0.48 -15.06 -7.31
N LYS A 226 1.55 -15.29 -8.08
CA LYS A 226 2.80 -15.87 -7.55
C LYS A 226 3.41 -14.98 -6.46
N ASP A 227 3.55 -13.69 -6.72
CA ASP A 227 4.21 -12.77 -5.78
C ASP A 227 3.33 -12.51 -4.55
N ASN A 228 2.01 -12.48 -4.71
CA ASN A 228 1.08 -12.47 -3.59
C ASN A 228 1.17 -13.76 -2.77
N GLN A 229 1.27 -14.93 -3.40
CA GLN A 229 1.39 -16.19 -2.68
C GLN A 229 2.65 -16.21 -1.81
N LEU A 230 3.79 -15.71 -2.34
CA LEU A 230 5.02 -15.57 -1.58
C LEU A 230 4.86 -14.65 -0.37
N LEU A 231 4.14 -13.53 -0.52
CA LEU A 231 3.80 -12.65 0.61
C LEU A 231 2.90 -13.35 1.63
N TYR A 232 1.86 -14.07 1.21
CA TYR A 232 1.03 -14.83 2.14
C TYR A 232 1.87 -15.86 2.90
N ASP A 233 2.69 -16.65 2.22
CA ASP A 233 3.49 -17.71 2.85
C ASP A 233 4.57 -17.16 3.80
N THR A 234 5.03 -15.91 3.59
CA THR A 234 6.05 -15.28 4.46
C THR A 234 5.44 -14.58 5.68
N PHE A 235 4.16 -14.19 5.59
CA PHE A 235 3.48 -13.38 6.60
C PHE A 235 2.26 -14.10 7.23
N ASP A 236 2.10 -15.42 7.04
CA ASP A 236 0.97 -16.22 7.55
C ASP A 236 1.10 -16.66 9.03
N VAL A 237 2.26 -16.45 9.64
CA VAL A 237 2.48 -16.68 11.07
C VAL A 237 2.35 -15.36 11.82
N PHE A 238 1.52 -15.36 12.87
CA PHE A 238 1.42 -14.24 13.79
C PHE A 238 2.63 -14.23 14.72
N GLU A 239 3.59 -13.36 14.44
CA GLU A 239 4.81 -13.16 15.22
C GLU A 239 4.92 -11.68 15.61
N GLU A 240 5.15 -11.39 16.89
CA GLU A 240 5.28 -10.00 17.40
C GLU A 240 6.66 -9.39 17.13
N LYS A 241 7.43 -9.99 16.22
CA LYS A 241 8.75 -9.57 15.79
C LYS A 241 8.85 -9.74 14.28
N ILE A 242 9.62 -8.86 13.65
CA ILE A 242 9.92 -9.00 12.22
C ILE A 242 10.93 -10.14 12.07
N THR A 243 10.57 -11.19 11.35
CA THR A 243 11.50 -12.30 11.05
C THR A 243 12.50 -11.88 9.96
N SER A 244 13.62 -12.59 9.85
CA SER A 244 14.61 -12.35 8.80
C SER A 244 14.00 -12.50 7.40
N ASP A 245 13.15 -13.51 7.19
CA ASP A 245 12.49 -13.77 5.90
C ASP A 245 11.51 -12.66 5.54
N GLN A 246 10.71 -12.20 6.51
CA GLN A 246 9.83 -11.05 6.34
C GLN A 246 10.61 -9.79 5.97
N TYR A 247 11.71 -9.52 6.67
CA TYR A 247 12.54 -8.34 6.41
C TYR A 247 13.19 -8.39 5.03
N GLU A 248 13.80 -9.51 4.64
CA GLU A 248 14.50 -9.62 3.35
C GLU A 248 13.51 -9.59 2.18
N LEU A 249 12.34 -10.22 2.29
CA LEU A 249 11.30 -10.11 1.27
C LEU A 249 10.79 -8.67 1.13
N ALA A 250 10.50 -8.00 2.26
CA ALA A 250 10.03 -6.63 2.22
C ALA A 250 11.10 -5.66 1.70
N LYS A 251 12.36 -5.84 2.08
CA LYS A 251 13.52 -5.11 1.54
C LYS A 251 13.64 -5.30 0.03
N HIS A 252 13.46 -6.51 -0.48
CA HIS A 252 13.49 -6.79 -1.91
C HIS A 252 12.36 -6.07 -2.68
N ILE A 253 11.12 -6.20 -2.21
CA ILE A 253 9.94 -5.67 -2.92
C ILE A 253 9.82 -4.15 -2.76
N TRP A 254 10.02 -3.60 -1.57
CA TRP A 254 9.84 -2.17 -1.28
C TRP A 254 11.13 -1.35 -1.33
N GLY A 255 12.30 -1.97 -1.44
CA GLY A 255 13.58 -1.29 -1.67
C GLY A 255 14.08 -0.55 -0.44
N PHE A 256 14.20 -1.23 0.71
CA PHE A 256 14.69 -0.60 1.94
C PHE A 256 16.13 -0.09 1.82
N ASP A 257 16.90 -0.68 0.91
CA ASP A 257 18.27 -0.30 0.53
C ASP A 257 18.33 0.73 -0.61
N CYS A 258 17.17 1.16 -1.14
CA CYS A 258 17.05 2.10 -2.25
C CYS A 258 16.72 3.53 -1.80
N VAL A 259 16.62 3.76 -0.48
CA VAL A 259 16.33 5.06 0.10
C VAL A 259 17.39 6.08 -0.30
N ARG A 260 16.95 7.31 -0.55
CA ARG A 260 17.78 8.45 -0.92
C ARG A 260 17.80 9.51 0.17
N THR A 261 18.91 10.21 0.32
CA THR A 261 18.96 11.44 1.11
C THR A 261 18.12 12.54 0.43
N PRO A 262 17.75 13.62 1.16
CA PRO A 262 17.08 14.77 0.55
C PRO A 262 17.86 15.38 -0.62
N GLU A 263 19.19 15.43 -0.54
CA GLU A 263 20.07 15.96 -1.59
C GLU A 263 20.08 15.06 -2.82
N GLU A 264 20.18 13.75 -2.62
CA GLU A 264 20.11 12.75 -3.69
C GLU A 264 18.75 12.79 -4.38
N LEU A 265 17.66 12.85 -3.61
CA LEU A 265 16.31 12.93 -4.17
C LEU A 265 16.12 14.24 -4.94
N LYS A 266 16.58 15.37 -4.39
CA LYS A 266 16.58 16.66 -5.10
C LYS A 266 17.34 16.59 -6.41
N SER A 267 18.51 15.94 -6.43
CA SER A 267 19.29 15.71 -7.65
C SER A 267 18.51 14.90 -8.68
N ILE A 268 17.88 13.79 -8.26
CA ILE A 268 17.04 12.94 -9.13
C ILE A 268 15.88 13.76 -9.72
N LEU A 269 15.22 14.60 -8.91
CA LEU A 269 14.07 15.38 -9.36
C LEU A 269 14.48 16.49 -10.34
N LEU A 270 15.60 17.17 -10.10
CA LEU A 270 16.02 18.35 -10.88
C LEU A 270 16.87 18.03 -12.12
N ASN A 271 17.67 16.95 -12.12
CA ASN A 271 18.61 16.60 -13.21
C ASN A 271 18.06 15.49 -14.12
#